data_AF-A0A7X4BZT9-F1
#
_entry.id   AF-A0A7X4BZT9-F1
#
_cell.length_a   1.000
_cell.length_b   1.000
_cell.length_c   1.000
_cell.angle_alpha   90.00
_cell.angle_beta   90.00
_cell.angle_gamma   90.00
#
_symmetry.space_group_name_H-M   'P 1'
#
loop_
_entity.id
_entity.type
_entity.pdbx_description
1 polymer ?
#
loop_
_entity_poly.entity_id
_entity_poly.type
_entity_poly.pdbx_seq_one_letter_code
_entity_poly.pdbx_strand_id
1 'polypeptide(L)'
;PEERGETRMWTRRVDLNICEPLANGFRFGEGLRMFQSRIRCIPEASDGLKAIAQDKIAWLDGLMDGRQFLCGDRISLADILLYCFLAFGKTVGQDIAPENANVTAWFERMKARPTSA
;
A
#
# COMPACT_ATOMS: atom_id res chain seq x y z
N PRO A 1 -3.33 13.73 21.93
CA PRO A 1 -2.07 12.94 21.88
C PRO A 1 -2.27 11.54 21.26
N GLU A 2 -3.35 10.86 21.65
CA GLU A 2 -3.74 9.54 21.17
C GLU A 2 -3.94 9.43 19.65
N GLU A 3 -4.79 10.27 19.04
CA GLU A 3 -5.02 10.27 17.58
C GLU A 3 -3.73 10.46 16.76
N ARG A 4 -2.79 11.27 17.27
CA ARG A 4 -1.47 11.47 16.67
C ARG A 4 -0.63 10.20 16.76
N GLY A 5 -0.68 9.50 17.89
CA GLY A 5 -0.02 8.22 18.10
C GLY A 5 -0.57 7.15 17.17
N GLU A 6 -1.90 7.02 17.09
CA GLU A 6 -2.58 6.08 16.21
C GLU A 6 -2.25 6.33 14.73
N THR A 7 -2.33 7.59 14.29
CA THR A 7 -1.99 7.96 12.90
C THR A 7 -0.55 7.58 12.56
N ARG A 8 0.40 7.86 13.46
CA ARG A 8 1.81 7.49 13.28
C ARG A 8 2.02 5.98 13.24
N MET A 9 1.34 5.25 14.13
CA MET A 9 1.37 3.78 14.15
C MET A 9 0.88 3.21 12.81
N TRP A 10 -0.29 3.64 12.32
CA TRP A 10 -0.84 3.14 11.06
C TRP A 10 0.01 3.55 9.86
N THR A 11 0.47 4.80 9.81
CA THR A 11 1.36 5.27 8.74
C THR A 11 2.60 4.37 8.67
N ARG A 12 3.25 4.09 9.80
CA ARG A 12 4.45 3.25 9.81
C ARG A 12 4.17 1.79 9.47
N ARG A 13 3.02 1.26 9.90
CA ARG A 13 2.60 -0.12 9.59
C ARG A 13 2.44 -0.31 8.09
N VAL A 14 1.69 0.55 7.42
CA VAL A 14 1.42 0.38 5.98
C VAL A 14 2.61 0.76 5.11
N ASP A 15 3.43 1.72 5.56
CA ASP A 15 4.69 2.07 4.90
C ASP A 15 5.63 0.85 4.83
N LEU A 16 6.00 0.30 5.99
CA LEU A 16 6.95 -0.80 6.08
C LEU A 16 6.45 -2.12 5.51
N ASN A 17 5.17 -2.42 5.71
CA ASN A 17 4.64 -3.75 5.39
C ASN A 17 4.04 -3.83 3.99
N ILE A 18 3.65 -2.70 3.37
CA ILE A 18 2.97 -2.70 2.07
C ILE A 18 3.69 -1.79 1.08
N CYS A 19 3.83 -0.50 1.40
CA CYS A 19 4.32 0.50 0.44
C CYS A 19 5.77 0.23 0.02
N GLU A 20 6.65 -0.01 0.99
CA GLU A 20 8.06 -0.29 0.73
C GLU A 20 8.31 -1.60 -0.02
N PRO A 21 7.73 -2.76 0.36
CA PRO A 21 7.86 -3.98 -0.43
C PRO A 21 7.23 -3.86 -1.83
N LEU A 22 6.07 -3.21 -1.98
CA LEU A 22 5.45 -2.98 -3.29
C LEU A 22 6.35 -2.13 -4.22
N ALA A 23 6.92 -1.05 -3.68
CA ALA A 23 7.81 -0.18 -4.44
C ALA A 23 9.11 -0.89 -4.82
N ASN A 24 9.70 -1.66 -3.91
CA ASN A 24 10.89 -2.45 -4.19
C ASN A 24 10.60 -3.60 -5.17
N GLY A 25 9.43 -4.23 -5.06
CA GLY A 25 8.95 -5.23 -6.01
C GLY A 25 8.97 -4.70 -7.44
N PHE A 26 8.41 -3.51 -7.66
CA PHE A 26 8.51 -2.82 -8.95
C PHE A 26 9.96 -2.45 -9.31
N ARG A 27 10.67 -1.78 -8.40
CA ARG A 27 12.02 -1.24 -8.63
C ARG A 27 13.00 -2.32 -9.08
N PHE A 28 12.90 -3.51 -8.50
CA PHE A 28 13.78 -4.63 -8.81
C PHE A 28 13.24 -5.53 -9.94
N GLY A 29 11.97 -5.40 -10.29
CA GLY A 29 11.33 -6.10 -11.41
C GLY A 29 11.16 -5.21 -12.64
N GLU A 30 9.92 -4.80 -12.91
CA GLU A 30 9.52 -4.04 -14.10
C GLU A 30 10.27 -2.71 -14.24
N GLY A 31 10.62 -2.08 -13.12
CA GLY A 31 11.37 -0.83 -13.06
C GLY A 31 12.90 -1.00 -13.22
N LEU A 32 13.43 -2.22 -13.27
CA LEU A 32 14.87 -2.49 -13.10
C LEU A 32 15.77 -1.61 -13.98
N ARG A 33 15.48 -1.50 -15.28
CA ARG A 33 16.28 -0.69 -16.22
C ARG A 33 16.32 0.79 -15.84
N MET A 34 15.27 1.31 -15.20
CA MET A 34 15.18 2.71 -14.75
C MET A 34 16.09 2.99 -13.55
N PHE A 35 16.37 1.98 -12.72
CA PHE A 35 17.02 2.15 -11.41
C PHE A 35 18.43 1.56 -11.32
N GLN A 36 18.75 0.51 -12.08
CA GLN A 36 20.00 -0.25 -11.95
C GLN A 36 21.29 0.58 -12.12
N SER A 37 21.22 1.72 -12.81
CA SER A 37 22.37 2.63 -12.99
C SER A 37 22.56 3.64 -11.86
N ARG A 38 21.58 3.79 -10.96
CA ARG A 38 21.54 4.84 -9.92
C ARG A 38 21.54 4.30 -8.51
N ILE A 39 21.01 3.09 -8.32
CA ILE A 39 20.89 2.44 -7.01
C ILE A 39 21.08 0.93 -7.13
N ARG A 40 21.42 0.28 -6.01
CA ARG A 40 21.48 -1.18 -5.92
C ARG A 40 20.10 -1.77 -6.19
N CYS A 41 20.03 -2.69 -7.14
CA CYS A 41 18.83 -3.49 -7.41
C CYS A 41 19.11 -4.96 -7.10
N ILE A 42 18.07 -5.68 -6.69
CA ILE A 42 18.13 -7.11 -6.33
C ILE A 42 17.00 -7.81 -7.09
N PRO A 43 17.17 -8.07 -8.41
CA PRO A 43 16.08 -8.59 -9.26
C PRO A 43 15.42 -9.85 -8.73
N GLU A 44 16.21 -10.76 -8.16
CA GLU A 44 15.76 -12.01 -7.55
C GLU A 44 14.81 -11.82 -6.36
N ALA A 45 14.78 -10.63 -5.75
CA ALA A 45 13.89 -10.32 -4.64
C ALA A 45 12.51 -9.79 -5.11
N SER A 46 12.35 -9.43 -6.39
CA SER A 46 11.14 -8.75 -6.90
C SER A 46 9.86 -9.52 -6.57
N ASP A 47 9.79 -10.80 -6.93
CA ASP A 47 8.59 -11.61 -6.74
C ASP A 47 8.27 -11.83 -5.26
N GLY A 48 9.30 -12.07 -4.44
CA GLY A 48 9.15 -12.22 -2.99
C GLY A 48 8.64 -10.94 -2.32
N LEU A 49 9.11 -9.78 -2.75
CA LEU A 49 8.66 -8.48 -2.23
C LEU A 49 7.22 -8.17 -2.64
N LYS A 50 6.83 -8.50 -3.88
CA LYS A 50 5.43 -8.40 -4.34
C LYS A 50 4.51 -9.29 -3.51
N ALA A 51 4.94 -10.53 -3.23
CA ALA A 51 4.20 -11.46 -2.38
C ALA A 51 4.03 -10.93 -0.94
N ILE A 52 5.09 -10.38 -0.34
CA ILE A 52 5.02 -9.74 0.99
C ILE A 52 3.98 -8.62 1.01
N ALA A 53 3.94 -7.78 -0.03
CA ALA A 53 2.93 -6.72 -0.11
C ALA A 53 1.50 -7.29 -0.17
N GLN A 54 1.26 -8.35 -0.94
CA GLN A 54 -0.05 -9.01 -1.01
C GLN A 54 -0.46 -9.66 0.32
N ASP A 55 0.44 -10.39 0.97
CA ASP A 55 0.19 -10.98 2.30
C ASP A 55 -0.20 -9.91 3.32
N LYS A 56 0.42 -8.73 3.24
CA LYS A 56 0.16 -7.62 4.15
C LYS A 56 -1.09 -6.82 3.79
N ILE A 57 -1.48 -6.78 2.53
CA ILE A 57 -2.81 -6.29 2.11
C ILE A 57 -3.89 -7.21 2.69
N ALA A 58 -3.73 -8.53 2.61
CA ALA A 58 -4.69 -9.48 3.20
C ALA A 58 -4.77 -9.37 4.73
N TRP A 59 -3.63 -9.19 5.40
CA TRP A 59 -3.62 -8.89 6.84
C TRP A 59 -4.37 -7.59 7.17
N LEU A 60 -4.15 -6.53 6.39
CA LEU A 60 -4.84 -5.26 6.58
C LEU A 60 -6.35 -5.42 6.35
N ASP A 61 -6.75 -6.18 5.34
CA ASP A 61 -8.16 -6.43 5.02
C ASP A 61 -8.95 -6.98 6.21
N GLY A 62 -8.40 -7.98 6.91
CA GLY A 62 -9.00 -8.51 8.13
C GLY A 62 -9.09 -7.51 9.29
N LEU A 63 -8.20 -6.52 9.34
CA LEU A 63 -8.23 -5.46 10.36
C LEU A 63 -9.14 -4.29 10.00
N MET A 64 -9.56 -4.20 8.74
CA MET A 64 -10.44 -3.16 8.22
C MET A 64 -11.92 -3.48 8.36
N ASP A 65 -12.28 -4.66 8.89
CA ASP A 65 -13.67 -4.98 9.19
C ASP A 65 -14.27 -3.94 10.16
N GLY A 66 -15.44 -3.42 9.80
CA GLY A 66 -16.12 -2.34 10.51
C GLY A 66 -15.41 -0.96 10.49
N ARG A 67 -14.32 -0.77 9.73
CA ARG A 67 -13.59 0.51 9.65
C ARG A 67 -13.79 1.21 8.30
N GLN A 68 -14.01 2.52 8.32
CA GLN A 68 -14.09 3.32 7.09
C GLN A 68 -12.70 3.65 6.51
N PHE A 69 -11.74 3.94 7.39
CA PHE A 69 -10.37 4.36 7.15
C PHE A 69 -9.41 3.63 8.11
N LEU A 70 -8.10 3.79 7.93
CA LEU A 70 -7.10 3.09 8.76
C LEU A 70 -7.24 3.47 10.24
N CYS A 71 -7.54 4.73 10.54
CA CYS A 71 -7.80 5.22 11.90
C CYS A 71 -9.31 5.23 12.24
N GLY A 72 -10.06 4.20 11.85
CA GLY A 72 -11.49 4.09 12.14
C GLY A 72 -12.32 4.94 11.19
N ASP A 73 -13.02 5.96 11.70
CA ASP A 73 -13.87 6.84 10.87
C ASP A 73 -13.14 8.08 10.35
N ARG A 74 -11.88 8.28 10.78
CA ARG A 74 -11.11 9.47 10.44
C ARG A 74 -10.09 9.17 9.34
N ILE A 75 -10.19 9.91 8.24
CA ILE A 75 -9.13 9.94 7.22
C ILE A 75 -7.85 10.55 7.80
N SER A 76 -6.71 9.98 7.44
CA SER A 76 -5.41 10.35 7.99
C SER A 76 -4.29 10.28 6.94
N LEU A 77 -3.08 10.67 7.33
CA LEU A 77 -1.88 10.51 6.49
C LEU A 77 -1.66 9.04 6.07
N ALA A 78 -2.03 8.09 6.93
CA ALA A 78 -1.86 6.67 6.63
C ALA A 78 -2.70 6.24 5.41
N ASP A 79 -3.92 6.77 5.29
CA ASP A 79 -4.81 6.51 4.16
C ASP A 79 -4.26 7.10 2.86
N ILE A 80 -3.79 8.35 2.91
CA ILE A 80 -3.24 9.05 1.74
C ILE A 80 -2.00 8.31 1.23
N LEU A 81 -1.09 7.94 2.14
CA LEU A 81 0.12 7.19 1.80
C LEU A 81 -0.24 5.88 1.11
N LEU A 82 -1.07 5.04 1.76
CA LEU A 82 -1.42 3.74 1.23
C LEU A 82 -2.15 3.86 -0.11
N TYR A 83 -3.07 4.83 -0.27
CA TYR A 83 -3.85 5.00 -1.48
C TYR A 83 -2.95 5.29 -2.68
N CYS A 84 -2.00 6.22 -2.52
CA CYS A 84 -1.05 6.56 -3.57
C CYS A 84 -0.21 5.35 -4.00
N PHE A 85 0.25 4.52 -3.06
CA PHE A 85 1.05 3.35 -3.39
C PHE A 85 0.25 2.21 -4.01
N LEU A 86 -0.99 1.97 -3.58
CA LEU A 86 -1.84 0.96 -4.22
C LEU A 86 -2.33 1.40 -5.60
N ALA A 87 -2.59 2.71 -5.78
CA ALA A 87 -2.90 3.27 -7.10
C ALA A 87 -1.70 3.13 -8.05
N PHE A 88 -0.47 3.34 -7.56
CA PHE A 88 0.75 3.03 -8.32
C PHE A 88 0.88 1.53 -8.59
N GLY A 89 0.68 0.67 -7.59
CA GLY A 89 0.73 -0.79 -7.72
C GLY A 89 -0.13 -1.29 -8.88
N LYS A 90 -1.35 -0.80 -8.99
CA LYS A 90 -2.27 -1.07 -10.10
C LYS A 90 -1.69 -0.75 -11.47
N THR A 91 -0.96 0.36 -11.63
CA THR A 91 -0.38 0.72 -12.94
C THR A 91 0.84 -0.14 -13.32
N VAL A 92 1.42 -0.86 -12.36
CA VAL A 92 2.61 -1.70 -12.55
C VAL A 92 2.35 -3.20 -12.32
N GLY A 93 1.08 -3.62 -12.36
CA GLY A 93 0.70 -5.04 -12.28
C GLY A 93 0.73 -5.64 -10.87
N GLN A 94 0.70 -4.80 -9.82
CA GLN A 94 0.58 -5.19 -8.42
C GLN A 94 -0.78 -4.74 -7.86
N ASP A 95 -1.86 -5.23 -8.48
CA ASP A 95 -3.23 -4.94 -8.07
C ASP A 95 -3.58 -5.52 -6.69
N ILE A 96 -4.63 -4.97 -6.06
CA ILE A 96 -5.24 -5.55 -4.85
C ILE A 96 -5.92 -6.87 -5.24
N ALA A 97 -5.59 -7.97 -4.56
CA ALA A 97 -6.22 -9.25 -4.82
C ALA A 97 -7.76 -9.18 -4.55
N PRO A 98 -8.62 -9.71 -5.45
CA PRO A 98 -10.09 -9.53 -5.40
C PRO A 98 -10.76 -9.98 -4.10
N GLU A 99 -10.16 -10.94 -3.39
CA GLU A 99 -10.63 -11.46 -2.10
C GLU A 99 -10.54 -10.44 -0.95
N ASN A 100 -9.73 -9.38 -1.10
CA ASN A 100 -9.55 -8.34 -0.09
C ASN A 100 -10.64 -7.26 -0.22
N ALA A 101 -11.86 -7.64 0.16
CA ALA A 101 -13.07 -6.83 -0.04
C ALA A 101 -13.05 -5.51 0.75
N ASN A 102 -12.53 -5.51 1.98
CA ASN A 102 -12.49 -4.32 2.84
C ASN A 102 -11.49 -3.28 2.30
N VAL A 103 -10.30 -3.71 1.90
CA VAL A 103 -9.29 -2.84 1.28
C VAL A 103 -9.79 -2.35 -0.07
N THR A 104 -10.44 -3.18 -0.87
CA THR A 104 -11.04 -2.77 -2.15
C THR A 104 -12.11 -1.70 -1.95
N ALA A 105 -13.00 -1.89 -0.98
CA ALA A 105 -14.03 -0.91 -0.65
C ALA A 105 -13.42 0.41 -0.13
N TRP A 106 -12.37 0.33 0.70
CA TRP A 106 -11.62 1.51 1.14
C TRP A 106 -10.92 2.23 -0.01
N PHE A 107 -10.34 1.49 -0.96
CA PHE A 107 -9.65 2.06 -2.12
C PHE A 107 -10.61 2.85 -3.00
N GLU A 108 -11.78 2.29 -3.31
CA GLU A 108 -12.81 3.00 -4.10
C GLU A 108 -13.35 4.23 -3.35
N ARG A 109 -13.51 4.17 -2.03
CA ARG A 109 -13.83 5.37 -1.21
C ARG A 109 -12.75 6.43 -1.32
N MET A 110 -11.48 6.06 -1.25
CA MET A 110 -10.36 7.00 -1.39
C MET A 110 -10.29 7.61 -2.78
N LYS A 111 -10.50 6.81 -3.82
CA LYS A 111 -10.52 7.24 -5.23
C LYS A 111 -11.65 8.21 -5.54
N ALA A 112 -12.83 8.02 -4.95
CA ALA A 112 -13.99 8.88 -5.18
C ALA A 112 -13.88 10.29 -4.56
N ARG A 113 -12.84 10.58 -3.78
CA ARG A 113 -12.67 11.89 -3.13
C ARG A 113 -12.31 12.97 -4.16
N PRO A 114 -12.84 14.20 -4.04
CA PRO A 114 -12.52 15.30 -4.96
C PRO A 114 -11.02 15.63 -5.06
N THR A 115 -10.25 15.33 -4.01
CA THR A 115 -8.80 15.58 -3.93
C THR A 115 -7.95 14.46 -4.54
N SER A 116 -8.57 13.43 -5.09
CA SER A 116 -7.89 12.25 -5.64
C SER A 116 -7.71 12.30 -7.16
N ALA A 117 -8.25 13.33 -7.82
CA ALA A 117 -8.13 13.62 -9.25
C ALA A 117 -6.97 14.59 -9.55
#